data_AF-A0A7Z9WXI2-F1
#
_entry.id   AF-A0A7Z9WXI2-F1
#
_cell.length_a   1.000
_cell.length_b   1.000
_cell.length_c   1.000
_cell.angle_alpha   90.00
_cell.angle_beta   90.00
_cell.angle_gamma   90.00
#
_symmetry.space_group_name_H-M   'P 1'
#
loop_
_entity.id
_entity.type
_entity.pdbx_description
1 polymer ?
#
loop_
_entity_poly.entity_id
_entity_poly.type
_entity_poly.pdbx_seq_one_letter_code
_entity_poly.pdbx_strand_id
1 'polypeptide(L)'
;IMSIRSIQEFTASEAVGPIHAVKHITREILAKDSERKQFIADLYDFEFNVDLAVLAAFDLYSQCRERLYKVRIKEIKSGSIILTDSKCPSNLLQKDKDDPVNFPV
;
A
#
# COMPACT_ATOMS: atom_id res chain seq x y z
N ILE A 1 -1.69 6.59 7.86
CA ILE A 1 -1.75 6.84 6.40
C ILE A 1 -0.88 5.86 5.59
N MET A 2 0.42 5.68 5.92
CA MET A 2 1.30 4.78 5.14
C MET A 2 0.85 3.31 5.17
N SER A 3 0.36 2.82 6.30
CA SER A 3 -0.21 1.46 6.43
C SER A 3 -1.37 1.21 5.46
N ILE A 4 -2.34 2.13 5.39
CA ILE A 4 -3.46 2.06 4.45
C ILE A 4 -2.97 2.13 3.00
N ARG A 5 -2.06 3.06 2.69
CA ARG A 5 -1.51 3.18 1.32
C ARG A 5 -0.68 1.97 0.90
N SER A 6 -0.08 1.25 1.85
CA SER A 6 0.70 0.04 1.55
C SER A 6 -0.14 -1.11 1.01
N ILE A 7 -1.43 -1.18 1.36
CA ILE A 7 -2.36 -2.20 0.86
C ILE A 7 -3.12 -1.75 -0.40
N GLN A 8 -3.01 -0.48 -0.79
CA GLN A 8 -3.66 0.11 -1.97
C GLN A 8 -2.80 0.02 -3.25
N GLU A 9 -1.77 -0.83 -3.24
CA GLU A 9 -0.89 -1.10 -4.40
C GLU A 9 -0.10 0.09 -4.98
N PHE A 10 -0.09 1.25 -4.31
CA PHE A 10 0.77 2.37 -4.69
C PHE A 10 2.25 1.99 -4.68
N THR A 11 3.04 2.61 -5.56
CA THR A 11 4.50 2.67 -5.41
C THR A 11 4.88 3.52 -4.21
N ALA A 12 6.12 3.39 -3.73
CA ALA A 12 6.58 4.16 -2.58
C ALA A 12 6.55 5.68 -2.84
N SER A 13 6.90 6.12 -4.05
CA SER A 13 6.87 7.54 -4.45
C SER A 13 5.44 8.09 -4.46
N GLU A 14 4.48 7.35 -5.00
CA GLU A 14 3.06 7.73 -4.96
C GLU A 14 2.53 7.80 -3.52
N ALA A 15 2.94 6.85 -2.68
CA ALA A 15 2.49 6.79 -1.30
C ALA A 15 2.96 8.01 -0.48
N VAL A 16 4.21 8.46 -0.65
CA VAL A 16 4.76 9.61 0.10
C VAL A 16 4.54 10.96 -0.59
N GLY A 17 4.23 10.95 -1.89
CA GLY A 17 4.09 12.15 -2.73
C GLY A 17 3.24 13.28 -2.12
N PRO A 18 2.09 12.99 -1.50
CA PRO A 18 1.28 14.03 -0.86
C PRO A 18 1.96 14.76 0.31
N ILE A 19 2.89 14.12 1.02
CA ILE A 19 3.68 14.80 2.07
C ILE A 19 4.70 15.73 1.41
N HIS A 20 5.38 15.24 0.36
CA HIS A 20 6.31 16.06 -0.42
C HIS A 20 5.62 17.27 -1.08
N ALA A 21 4.37 17.13 -1.52
CA ALA A 21 3.60 18.19 -2.15
C ALA A 21 3.36 19.40 -1.23
N VAL A 22 3.43 19.22 0.09
CA VAL A 22 3.21 20.30 1.07
C VAL A 22 4.14 21.48 0.81
N LYS A 23 5.42 21.26 0.48
CA LYS A 23 6.36 22.37 0.22
C LYS A 23 5.95 23.20 -0.99
N HIS A 24 5.53 22.53 -2.07
CA HIS A 24 5.08 23.19 -3.29
C HIS A 24 3.81 24.00 -3.05
N ILE A 25 2.84 23.42 -2.34
CA ILE A 25 1.57 24.07 -2.00
C ILE A 25 1.82 25.30 -1.12
N THR A 26 2.64 25.17 -0.06
CA THR A 26 2.96 26.28 0.83
C THR A 26 3.63 27.43 0.07
N ARG A 27 4.60 27.14 -0.79
CA ARG A 27 5.27 28.14 -1.62
C ARG A 27 4.30 28.85 -2.57
N GLU A 28 3.39 28.11 -3.20
CA GLU A 28 2.39 28.68 -4.11
C GLU A 28 1.41 29.60 -3.36
N ILE A 29 0.95 29.19 -2.18
CA ILE A 29 0.05 29.99 -1.34
C ILE A 29 0.73 31.29 -0.91
N LEU A 30 1.97 31.22 -0.42
CA LEU A 30 2.72 32.42 -0.01
C LEU A 30 3.03 33.34 -1.19
N ALA A 31 3.27 32.79 -2.39
CA ALA A 31 3.55 33.60 -3.59
C ALA A 31 2.33 34.39 -4.08
N LYS A 32 1.12 33.89 -3.84
CA LYS A 32 -0.15 34.52 -4.20
C LYS A 32 -0.57 35.61 -3.20
N ASP A 33 -0.03 35.60 -1.99
CA ASP A 33 -0.33 36.57 -0.93
C ASP A 33 0.72 37.69 -0.91
N SER A 34 0.33 38.91 -1.29
CA SER A 34 1.23 40.06 -1.38
C SER A 34 1.85 40.47 -0.05
N GLU A 35 1.19 40.24 1.08
CA GLU A 35 1.70 40.59 2.41
C GLU A 35 2.67 39.54 2.94
N ARG A 36 2.50 38.28 2.52
CA ARG A 36 3.25 37.13 3.03
C ARG A 36 4.34 36.63 2.09
N LYS A 37 4.43 37.17 0.87
CA LYS A 37 5.45 36.81 -0.13
C LYS A 37 6.89 36.91 0.38
N GLN A 38 7.16 37.82 1.33
CA GLN A 38 8.47 37.96 1.97
C GLN A 38 8.95 36.69 2.69
N PHE A 39 8.05 35.88 3.26
CA PHE A 39 8.39 34.66 3.99
C PHE A 39 8.87 33.51 3.09
N ILE A 40 8.75 33.64 1.76
CA ILE A 40 9.26 32.64 0.83
C ILE A 40 10.79 32.52 0.94
N ALA A 41 11.48 33.61 1.27
CA ALA A 41 12.93 33.60 1.47
C ALA A 41 13.35 32.74 2.68
N ASP A 42 12.47 32.64 3.68
CA ASP A 42 12.74 31.93 4.94
C ASP A 42 12.21 30.49 4.93
N LEU A 43 11.73 30.00 3.78
CA LEU A 43 11.03 28.72 3.72
C LEU A 43 11.99 27.51 3.76
N TYR A 44 13.30 27.71 3.63
CA TYR A 44 14.29 26.63 3.50
C TYR A 44 14.18 25.58 4.62
N ASP A 45 14.18 26.01 5.89
CA ASP A 45 14.12 25.09 7.03
C ASP A 45 12.80 24.31 7.06
N PHE A 46 11.70 24.93 6.63
CA PHE A 46 10.42 24.25 6.48
C PHE A 46 10.47 23.19 5.38
N GLU A 47 10.99 23.53 4.20
CA GLU A 47 11.12 22.58 3.08
C GLU A 47 12.02 21.40 3.45
N PHE A 48 13.13 21.67 4.14
CA PHE A 48 14.03 20.65 4.67
C PHE A 48 13.32 19.70 5.65
N ASN A 49 12.53 20.25 6.57
CA ASN A 49 11.74 19.43 7.50
C ASN A 49 10.67 18.59 6.80
N VAL A 50 10.05 19.12 5.73
CA VAL A 50 9.13 18.33 4.88
C VAL A 50 9.87 17.17 4.22
N ASP A 51 11.07 17.40 3.69
CA ASP A 51 11.86 16.35 3.06
C ASP A 51 12.27 15.25 4.07
N LEU A 52 12.65 15.63 5.29
CA LEU A 52 12.87 14.65 6.37
C LEU A 52 11.59 13.84 6.71
N ALA A 53 10.43 14.50 6.75
CA ALA A 53 9.16 13.82 6.98
C ALA A 53 8.81 12.84 5.84
N VAL A 54 9.16 13.17 4.59
CA VAL A 54 9.00 12.28 3.43
C VAL A 54 9.88 11.04 3.57
N LEU A 55 11.14 11.19 3.98
CA LEU A 55 12.05 10.05 4.23
C LEU A 55 11.50 9.14 5.33
N ALA A 56 11.06 9.71 6.45
CA ALA A 56 10.45 8.93 7.53
C ALA A 56 9.16 8.21 7.07
N ALA A 57 8.34 8.86 6.24
CA ALA A 57 7.14 8.24 5.67
C ALA A 57 7.49 7.10 4.69
N PHE A 58 8.56 7.26 3.91
CA PHE A 58 9.06 6.21 3.02
C PHE A 58 9.50 4.97 3.80
N ASP A 59 10.23 5.14 4.89
CA ASP A 59 10.65 4.03 5.76
C ASP A 59 9.44 3.30 6.35
N LEU A 60 8.45 4.06 6.84
CA LEU A 60 7.20 3.49 7.37
C LEU A 60 6.41 2.73 6.32
N TYR A 61 6.29 3.27 5.11
CA TYR A 61 5.63 2.59 3.99
C TYR A 61 6.36 1.28 3.63
N SER A 62 7.68 1.33 3.52
CA SER A 62 8.52 0.18 3.19
C SER A 62 8.39 -0.94 4.21
N GLN A 63 8.41 -0.61 5.51
CA GLN A 63 8.17 -1.56 6.60
C GLN A 63 6.78 -2.21 6.50
N CYS A 64 5.74 -1.43 6.16
CA CYS A 64 4.39 -1.96 5.97
C CYS A 64 4.33 -2.95 4.80
N ARG A 65 4.95 -2.62 3.65
CA ARG A 65 5.01 -3.52 2.48
C ARG A 65 5.79 -4.80 2.79
N GLU A 66 6.94 -4.68 3.44
CA GLU A 66 7.72 -5.84 3.85
C GLU A 66 6.89 -6.77 4.76
N ARG A 67 6.19 -6.20 5.75
CA ARG A 67 5.31 -6.96 6.62
C ARG A 67 4.19 -7.66 5.84
N LEU A 68 3.55 -6.96 4.90
CA LEU A 68 2.50 -7.53 4.06
C LEU A 68 3.01 -8.74 3.25
N TYR A 69 4.19 -8.61 2.64
CA TYR A 69 4.81 -9.72 1.91
C TYR A 69 5.19 -10.88 2.82
N LYS A 70 5.74 -10.62 4.00
CA LYS A 70 6.05 -11.67 4.99
C LYS A 70 4.79 -12.44 5.41
N VAL A 71 3.68 -11.74 5.63
CA VAL A 71 2.38 -12.36 5.92
C VAL A 71 1.93 -13.23 4.74
N ARG A 72 1.94 -12.70 3.52
CA ARG A 72 1.51 -13.43 2.32
C ARG A 72 2.34 -14.70 2.10
N ILE A 73 3.66 -14.62 2.26
CA ILE A 73 4.56 -15.78 2.15
C ILE A 73 4.23 -16.81 3.24
N LYS A 74 3.95 -16.36 4.47
CA LYS A 74 3.60 -17.26 5.58
C LYS A 74 2.29 -17.99 5.31
N GLU A 75 1.28 -17.31 4.78
CA GLU A 75 -0.03 -17.91 4.40
C GLU A 75 0.11 -18.96 3.30
N ILE A 76 0.96 -18.69 2.30
CA ILE A 76 1.24 -19.65 1.23
C ILE A 76 1.95 -20.88 1.80
N LYS A 77 2.98 -20.67 2.65
CA LYS A 77 3.75 -21.76 3.25
C LYS A 77 2.94 -22.61 4.24
N SER A 78 1.97 -22.04 4.94
CA SER A 78 1.13 -22.79 5.87
C SER A 78 0.05 -23.63 5.18
N GLY A 79 -0.15 -23.48 3.87
CA GLY A 79 -1.22 -24.14 3.12
C GLY A 79 -2.62 -23.60 3.45
N SER A 80 -2.73 -22.60 4.35
CA SER A 80 -4.01 -22.01 4.73
C SER A 80 -4.70 -21.34 3.54
N ILE A 81 -3.92 -20.80 2.60
CA ILE A 81 -4.45 -20.23 1.35
C ILE A 81 -5.21 -21.25 0.50
N ILE A 82 -4.76 -22.51 0.49
CA ILE A 82 -5.43 -23.60 -0.23
C ILE A 82 -6.78 -23.88 0.42
N LEU A 83 -6.87 -23.85 1.75
CA LEU A 83 -8.10 -24.15 2.48
C LEU A 83 -9.17 -23.05 2.36
N THR A 84 -8.78 -21.79 2.17
CA THR A 84 -9.73 -20.67 2.05
C THR A 84 -10.22 -20.42 0.62
N ASP A 85 -9.43 -20.75 -0.41
CA ASP A 85 -9.82 -20.61 -1.83
C ASP A 85 -10.32 -21.93 -2.47
N SER A 86 -10.26 -23.06 -1.76
CA SER A 86 -10.91 -24.29 -2.20
C SER A 86 -12.43 -24.10 -2.20
N LYS A 87 -13.10 -24.29 -3.34
CA LYS A 87 -14.55 -24.56 -3.36
C LYS A 87 -14.82 -25.64 -2.32
N CYS A 88 -15.74 -25.38 -1.39
CA CYS A 88 -16.02 -26.22 -0.22
C CYS A 88 -15.76 -27.72 -0.49
N PRO A 89 -14.90 -28.41 0.29
CA PRO A 89 -14.62 -29.83 0.10
C PRO A 89 -15.88 -30.70 0.08
N SER A 90 -16.91 -30.29 0.82
CA SER A 90 -18.22 -30.94 0.83
C SER A 90 -18.95 -30.89 -0.52
N ASN A 91 -18.74 -29.86 -1.34
CA ASN A 91 -19.33 -29.73 -2.67
C ASN A 91 -18.53 -30.51 -3.73
N LEU A 92 -17.23 -30.73 -3.50
CA LEU A 92 -16.39 -31.62 -4.34
C LEU A 92 -16.76 -33.09 -4.14
N LEU A 93 -16.96 -33.53 -2.90
CA LEU A 93 -17.34 -34.91 -2.57
C LEU A 93 -18.77 -35.29 -3.00
N GLN A 94 -19.64 -34.31 -3.26
CA GLN A 94 -20.97 -34.57 -3.82
C GLN A 94 -20.92 -34.84 -5.32
N LYS A 95 -19.98 -34.21 -6.04
CA LYS A 95 -19.85 -34.38 -7.50
C LYS A 95 -19.40 -35.79 -7.90
N ASP A 96 -18.56 -36.42 -7.08
CA ASP A 96 -18.08 -37.80 -7.31
C ASP A 96 -19.17 -38.87 -7.06
N LYS A 97 -20.31 -38.52 -6.47
CA LYS A 97 -21.44 -39.45 -6.26
C LYS A 97 -22.46 -39.45 -7.41
N ASP A 98 -22.45 -38.42 -8.24
CA ASP A 98 -23.46 -38.22 -9.31
C ASP A 98 -22.95 -38.63 -10.71
N ASP A 99 -21.69 -39.04 -10.86
CA ASP A 99 -21.16 -39.59 -12.10
C ASP A 99 -21.32 -41.12 -12.13
N PRO A 100 -22.30 -41.69 -12.86
CA PRO A 100 -22.30 -43.12 -13.13
C PRO A 100 -21.11 -43.42 -14.04
N VAL A 101 -20.12 -44.12 -13.50
CA VAL A 101 -18.99 -44.68 -14.23
C VAL A 101 -19.50 -45.46 -15.44
N ASN A 102 -19.33 -44.92 -16.65
CA ASN A 102 -19.47 -45.69 -17.87
C ASN A 102 -18.08 -46.19 -18.29
N PHE A 103 -17.83 -47.48 -18.10
CA PHE A 103 -16.67 -48.17 -18.65
C PHE A 103 -16.93 -48.48 -20.13
N PRO A 104 -16.14 -47.96 -21.09
CA PRO A 104 -16.19 -48.49 -22.45
C PRO A 104 -15.30 -49.74 -22.55
N VAL A 105 -15.81 -50.75 -23.25
CA VAL A 105 -15.08 -51.91 -23.79
C VAL A 105 -14.25 -51.49 -24.99
#